data_AF-A0A920PK36-F1
#
_entry.id   AF-A0A920PK36-F1
#
_cell.length_a   1.000
_cell.length_b   1.000
_cell.length_c   1.000
_cell.angle_alpha   90.00
_cell.angle_beta   90.00
_cell.angle_gamma   90.00
#
_symmetry.space_group_name_H-M   'P 1'
#
loop_
_entity.id
_entity.type
_entity.pdbx_description
1 polymer ?
#
loop_
_entity_poly.entity_id
_entity_poly.type
_entity_poly.pdbx_seq_one_letter_code
_entity_poly.pdbx_strand_id
1 'polypeptide(L)'
;MKQPLPDGKRPLPASRFFEDFKLGEQYIIPSRTQTSGLFAMFQSASGDNDPIHYDVEFCRQRGHDDLLAHGMQVMIQTAAGAGNFPARWLIPCWG
;
A
#
# COMPACT_ATOMS: atom_id res chain seq x y z
N MET A 1 19.35 5.19 -0.09
CA MET A 1 19.74 6.61 0.02
C MET A 1 19.48 7.31 -1.32
N LYS A 2 18.45 8.16 -1.40
CA LYS A 2 18.32 9.23 -2.41
C LYS A 2 17.90 10.47 -1.62
N GLN A 3 18.62 11.58 -1.79
CA GLN A 3 18.49 12.78 -0.96
C GLN A 3 17.08 13.39 -1.03
N PRO A 4 16.59 14.02 0.07
CA PRO A 4 15.41 14.86 -0.01
C PRO A 4 15.70 16.13 -0.81
N LEU A 5 14.69 16.62 -1.54
CA LEU A 5 14.74 17.93 -2.21
C LEU A 5 14.81 19.06 -1.16
N PRO A 6 15.35 20.25 -1.51
CA PRO A 6 15.97 21.20 -0.57
C PRO A 6 15.04 21.91 0.43
N ASP A 7 13.73 21.71 0.36
CA ASP A 7 12.73 22.55 1.04
C ASP A 7 11.76 21.79 1.95
N GLY A 8 11.92 20.48 2.13
CA GLY A 8 11.21 19.70 3.16
C GLY A 8 9.69 19.67 3.04
N LYS A 9 9.12 20.22 1.95
CA LYS A 9 7.71 20.20 1.63
C LYS A 9 7.64 19.71 0.19
N ARG A 10 6.99 18.60 -0.10
CA ARG A 10 6.43 18.44 -1.45
C ARG A 10 5.10 19.19 -1.40
N PRO A 11 4.98 20.42 -1.95
CA PRO A 11 3.66 20.92 -2.30
C PRO A 11 3.07 19.88 -3.25
N LEU A 12 1.78 19.62 -3.11
CA LEU A 12 1.10 18.81 -4.11
C LEU A 12 1.37 19.46 -5.47
N PRO A 13 1.77 18.71 -6.51
CA PRO A 13 1.63 19.26 -7.83
C PRO A 13 0.17 19.66 -7.96
N ALA A 14 -0.07 20.89 -8.42
CA ALA A 14 -1.39 21.30 -8.87
C ALA A 14 -1.96 20.21 -9.81
N SER A 15 -3.28 20.10 -9.91
CA SER A 15 -3.89 19.27 -10.96
C SER A 15 -3.14 19.50 -12.27
N ARG A 16 -2.47 18.46 -12.78
CA ARG A 16 -1.67 18.52 -14.00
C ARG A 16 -2.58 18.22 -15.18
N PHE A 17 -2.29 18.85 -16.31
CA PHE A 17 -2.89 18.42 -17.56
C PHE A 17 -2.12 17.22 -18.11
N PHE A 18 -2.70 16.53 -19.10
CA PHE A 18 -2.10 15.32 -19.67
C PHE A 18 -0.71 15.60 -20.28
N GLU A 19 -0.52 16.79 -20.82
CA GLU A 19 0.71 17.24 -21.49
C GLU A 19 1.88 17.44 -20.52
N ASP A 20 1.62 17.59 -19.23
CA ASP A 20 2.67 17.79 -18.24
C ASP A 20 3.44 16.50 -17.94
N PHE A 21 2.84 15.32 -18.18
CA PHE A 21 3.39 14.02 -17.82
C PHE A 21 4.52 13.60 -18.76
N LYS A 22 5.61 13.10 -18.18
CA LYS A 22 6.76 12.56 -18.91
C LYS A 22 6.90 11.06 -18.71
N LEU A 23 7.24 10.35 -19.78
CA LEU A 23 7.55 8.92 -19.69
C LEU A 23 8.75 8.69 -18.75
N GLY A 24 8.63 7.67 -17.91
CA GLY A 24 9.62 7.35 -16.88
C GLY A 24 9.45 8.09 -15.56
N GLU A 25 8.44 8.97 -15.42
CA GLU A 25 8.08 9.53 -14.12
C GLU A 25 7.74 8.43 -13.11
N GLN A 26 8.22 8.59 -11.88
CA GLN A 26 8.02 7.63 -10.78
C GLN A 26 7.31 8.30 -9.61
N TYR A 27 6.26 7.64 -9.11
CA TYR A 27 5.52 8.07 -7.93
C TYR A 27 5.81 7.11 -6.78
N ILE A 28 6.52 7.60 -5.78
CA ILE A 28 6.88 6.80 -4.60
C ILE A 28 5.78 6.95 -3.54
N ILE A 29 5.20 5.83 -3.16
CA ILE A 29 4.29 5.71 -2.01
C ILE A 29 5.05 5.17 -0.79
N PRO A 30 4.71 5.61 0.43
CA PRO A 30 5.30 5.04 1.64
C PRO A 30 4.90 3.57 1.80
N SER A 31 5.80 2.77 2.38
CA SER A 31 5.49 1.39 2.75
C SER A 31 4.45 1.33 3.86
N ARG A 32 3.61 0.30 3.86
CA ARG A 32 2.62 0.05 4.91
C ARG A 32 2.68 -1.41 5.36
N THR A 33 2.92 -1.63 6.64
CA THR A 33 2.86 -2.95 7.26
C THR A 33 1.44 -3.51 7.17
N GLN A 34 1.30 -4.74 6.68
CA GLN A 34 0.03 -5.43 6.62
C GLN A 34 -0.27 -6.06 7.98
N THR A 35 -1.39 -5.68 8.60
CA THR A 35 -1.82 -6.18 9.91
C THR A 35 -3.07 -7.05 9.76
N SER A 36 -3.37 -7.87 10.76
CA SER A 36 -4.59 -8.69 10.79
C SER A 36 -5.87 -7.86 10.61
N GLY A 37 -5.90 -6.63 11.14
CA GLY A 37 -7.01 -5.70 10.92
C GLY A 37 -7.23 -5.37 9.44
N LEU A 38 -6.17 -5.22 8.64
CA LEU A 38 -6.29 -4.96 7.20
C LEU A 38 -6.79 -6.19 6.42
N PHE A 39 -6.41 -7.39 6.85
CA PHE A 39 -6.95 -8.64 6.30
C PHE A 39 -8.45 -8.74 6.57
N ALA A 40 -8.88 -8.54 7.82
CA ALA A 40 -10.28 -8.60 8.20
C ALA A 40 -11.12 -7.53 7.49
N MET A 41 -10.60 -6.30 7.36
CA MET A 41 -11.28 -5.23 6.63
C MET A 41 -11.47 -5.56 5.15
N PHE A 42 -10.43 -6.04 4.47
CA PHE A 42 -10.53 -6.39 3.06
C PHE A 42 -11.48 -7.57 2.83
N GLN A 43 -11.38 -8.60 3.67
CA GLN A 43 -12.30 -9.74 3.65
C GLN A 43 -13.76 -9.29 3.80
N SER A 44 -14.05 -8.45 4.81
CA SER A 44 -15.40 -7.93 5.06
C SER A 44 -15.91 -7.07 3.90
N ALA A 45 -15.05 -6.25 3.29
CA ALA A 45 -15.43 -5.35 2.21
C ALA A 45 -15.62 -6.07 0.87
N SER A 46 -14.80 -7.09 0.59
CA SER A 46 -14.82 -7.83 -0.68
C SER A 46 -15.75 -9.04 -0.67
N GLY A 47 -16.03 -9.60 0.50
CA GLY A 47 -16.70 -10.89 0.64
C GLY A 47 -15.80 -12.09 0.29
N ASP A 48 -14.51 -11.85 0.03
CA ASP A 48 -13.54 -12.91 -0.23
C ASP A 48 -13.17 -13.62 1.08
N ASN A 49 -13.79 -14.80 1.25
CA ASN A 49 -13.63 -15.64 2.43
C ASN A 49 -12.85 -16.92 2.10
N ASP A 50 -11.86 -16.84 1.20
CA ASP A 50 -10.94 -17.96 1.03
C ASP A 50 -10.15 -18.19 2.35
N PRO A 51 -10.10 -19.43 2.88
CA PRO A 51 -9.41 -19.76 4.13
C PRO A 51 -7.93 -19.40 4.15
N ILE A 52 -7.28 -19.24 2.99
CA ILE A 52 -5.88 -18.81 2.92
C ILE A 52 -5.63 -17.41 3.54
N HIS A 53 -6.69 -16.63 3.75
CA HIS A 53 -6.66 -15.28 4.30
C HIS A 53 -6.98 -15.18 5.80
N TYR A 54 -7.48 -16.25 6.44
CA TYR A 54 -7.90 -16.19 7.85
C TYR A 54 -7.67 -17.47 8.66
N ASP A 55 -7.41 -18.61 8.02
CA ASP A 55 -7.18 -19.89 8.69
C ASP A 55 -5.70 -20.29 8.60
N VAL A 56 -4.99 -20.10 9.72
CA VAL A 56 -3.56 -20.41 9.82
C VAL A 56 -3.29 -21.90 9.70
N GLU A 57 -4.20 -22.76 10.18
CA GLU A 57 -4.03 -24.21 10.09
C GLU A 57 -4.21 -24.70 8.65
N PHE A 58 -5.18 -24.14 7.94
CA PHE A 58 -5.34 -24.37 6.50
C PHE A 58 -4.07 -24.03 5.71
N CYS A 59 -3.42 -22.91 6.06
CA CYS A 59 -2.15 -22.48 5.47
C CYS A 59 -0.98 -23.40 5.84
N ARG A 60 -0.83 -23.76 7.12
CA ARG A 60 0.22 -24.68 7.60
C ARG A 60 0.15 -26.05 6.92
N GLN A 61 -1.06 -26.60 6.76
CA GLN A 61 -1.28 -27.86 6.03
C GLN A 61 -0.84 -27.81 4.56
N ARG A 62 -0.71 -26.61 3.99
CA ARG A 62 -0.26 -26.34 2.61
C ARG A 62 1.18 -25.86 2.52
N GLY A 63 1.90 -25.84 3.65
CA GLY A 63 3.31 -25.44 3.70
C GLY A 63 3.54 -23.93 3.69
N HIS A 64 2.54 -23.12 4.06
CA HIS A 64 2.70 -21.69 4.27
C HIS A 64 2.98 -21.40 5.76
N ASP A 65 3.93 -20.52 6.02
CA ASP A 65 4.34 -20.15 7.39
C ASP A 65 3.25 -19.35 8.13
N ASP A 66 2.45 -18.56 7.39
CA ASP A 66 1.39 -17.71 7.92
C ASP A 66 0.31 -17.44 6.83
N LEU A 67 -0.67 -16.60 7.16
CA LEU A 67 -1.72 -16.12 6.25
C LEU A 67 -1.13 -15.39 5.04
N LEU A 68 -1.77 -15.58 3.89
CA LEU A 68 -1.44 -14.85 2.68
C LEU A 68 -2.46 -13.73 2.46
N ALA A 69 -2.01 -12.54 2.10
CA ALA A 69 -2.91 -11.44 1.79
C ALA A 69 -3.70 -11.72 0.51
N HIS A 70 -4.92 -11.18 0.42
CA HIS A 70 -5.69 -11.19 -0.82
C HIS A 70 -4.89 -10.50 -1.94
N GLY A 71 -4.86 -11.07 -3.14
CA GLY A 71 -4.14 -10.46 -4.26
C GLY A 71 -4.64 -9.04 -4.54
N MET A 72 -5.96 -8.84 -4.45
CA MET A 72 -6.59 -7.53 -4.60
C MET A 72 -6.27 -6.58 -3.43
N GLN A 73 -6.13 -7.07 -2.19
CA GLN A 73 -5.67 -6.26 -1.05
C GLN A 73 -4.27 -5.67 -1.30
N VAL A 74 -3.38 -6.45 -1.93
CA VAL A 74 -2.04 -5.97 -2.32
C VAL A 74 -2.15 -4.94 -3.44
N MET A 75 -2.94 -5.23 -4.48
CA MET A 75 -3.11 -4.35 -5.63
C MET A 75 -3.68 -2.99 -5.25
N ILE A 76 -4.71 -2.91 -4.39
CA ILE A 76 -5.31 -1.62 -4.01
C ILE A 76 -4.34 -0.67 -3.29
N GLN A 77 -3.23 -1.16 -2.72
CA GLN A 77 -2.21 -0.28 -2.13
C GLN A 77 -1.54 0.61 -3.18
N THR A 78 -1.57 0.24 -4.47
CA THR A 78 -1.04 1.07 -5.56
C THR A 78 -2.01 2.18 -5.98
N ALA A 79 -3.28 2.13 -5.58
CA ALA A 79 -4.28 3.15 -5.94
C ALA A 79 -3.94 4.54 -5.38
N ALA A 80 -3.23 4.58 -4.24
CA ALA A 80 -2.71 5.81 -3.67
C ALA A 80 -1.54 6.42 -4.47
N GLY A 81 -0.97 5.65 -5.42
CA GLY A 81 0.07 6.08 -6.33
C GLY A 81 -0.35 7.35 -7.09
N ALA A 82 0.62 8.27 -7.27
CA ALA A 82 0.40 9.59 -7.85
C ALA A 82 -0.63 10.50 -7.12
N GLY A 83 -1.11 10.12 -5.94
CA GLY A 83 -2.06 10.89 -5.11
C GLY A 83 -1.48 11.50 -3.83
N ASN A 84 -2.25 12.37 -3.17
CA ASN A 84 -1.93 12.98 -1.85
C ASN A 84 -2.18 12.02 -0.67
N PHE A 85 -2.64 10.80 -0.94
CA PHE A 85 -3.13 9.85 0.05
C PHE A 85 -2.02 8.87 0.48
N PRO A 86 -1.88 8.55 1.78
CA PRO A 86 -1.43 9.44 2.84
C PRO A 86 0.08 9.71 2.72
N ALA A 87 0.50 10.62 1.83
CA ALA A 87 1.90 11.07 1.78
C ALA A 87 2.17 12.21 2.79
N ARG A 88 1.13 12.77 3.40
CA ARG A 88 1.18 13.98 4.23
C ARG A 88 1.64 13.75 5.68
N TRP A 89 1.75 12.50 6.11
CA TRP A 89 2.19 12.15 7.46
C TRP A 89 3.29 11.08 7.42
N LEU A 90 4.47 11.47 6.94
CA LEU A 90 5.71 10.81 7.38
C LEU A 90 5.94 11.15 8.85
N ILE A 91 5.17 10.52 9.74
CA ILE A 91 5.64 10.27 11.10
C ILE A 91 6.68 9.16 10.95
N PRO A 92 7.93 9.34 11.40
CA PRO A 92 8.88 8.24 11.39
C PRO A 92 8.41 7.21 12.42
N CYS A 93 7.80 6.11 11.95
CA CYS A 93 7.42 4.97 12.80
C CYS A 93 8.63 4.08 13.16
N TRP A 94 9.84 4.65 13.21
CA TRP A 94 11.02 4.00 13.78
C TRP A 94 11.39 4.74 15.06
N GLY A 95 10.86 4.25 16.16
CA GLY A 95 11.17 4.60 17.54
C GLY A 95 10.75 3.44 18.42
#